data_AF-A0AAD2GCC7-F1
#
_entry.id   AF-A0AAD2GCC7-F1
#
_cell.length_a   1.000
_cell.length_b   1.000
_cell.length_c   1.000
_cell.angle_alpha   90.00
_cell.angle_beta   90.00
_cell.angle_gamma   90.00
#
_symmetry.space_group_name_H-M   'P 1'
#
loop_
_entity.id
_entity.type
_entity.pdbx_description
1 polymer ?
#
loop_
_entity_poly.entity_id
_entity_poly.type
_entity_poly.pdbx_seq_one_letter_code
_entity_poly.pdbx_strand_id
1 'polypeptide(L)'
;MASASAQSRANALNQKIEAQAGLVLEDIERNYIRKIGRESFACAVKCYDKAGSSGPQEALEQCARNCQVPYQQSAALMQNEVAQFQNRMNRNMQECQEKARDMMYPGIENDARKMTQVEDALVKCMGQQVDEHIKLLKPMKERIVSALKSFK
;
A
#
# COMPACT_ATOMS: atom_id res chain seq x y z
N MET A 1 -13.44 26.42 -7.28
CA MET A 1 -12.43 25.75 -6.41
C MET A 1 -13.19 25.12 -5.26
N ALA A 2 -12.80 23.91 -4.80
CA ALA A 2 -13.46 23.27 -3.67
C ALA A 2 -13.24 24.08 -2.37
N SER A 3 -14.24 24.12 -1.50
CA SER A 3 -14.15 24.81 -0.21
C SER A 3 -13.11 24.16 0.70
N ALA A 4 -12.58 24.95 1.62
CA ALA A 4 -11.68 24.44 2.66
C ALA A 4 -12.30 23.29 3.47
N SER A 5 -13.63 23.29 3.64
CA SER A 5 -14.36 22.23 4.33
C SER A 5 -14.43 20.93 3.53
N ALA A 6 -14.60 21.01 2.21
CA ALA A 6 -14.58 19.84 1.34
C ALA A 6 -13.17 19.24 1.27
N GLN A 7 -12.15 20.09 1.17
CA GLN A 7 -10.74 19.68 1.17
C GLN A 7 -10.37 18.95 2.46
N SER A 8 -10.78 19.46 3.63
CA SER A 8 -10.47 18.83 4.92
C SER A 8 -11.14 17.46 5.08
N ARG A 9 -12.41 17.33 4.65
CA ARG A 9 -13.14 16.05 4.66
C ARG A 9 -12.51 15.03 3.72
N ALA A 10 -12.13 15.44 2.51
CA ALA A 10 -11.40 14.60 1.56
C ALA A 10 -10.05 14.12 2.12
N ASN A 11 -9.30 15.00 2.80
CA ASN A 11 -8.05 14.64 3.44
C ASN A 11 -8.24 13.64 4.60
N ALA A 12 -9.27 13.83 5.43
CA ALA A 12 -9.61 12.89 6.50
C ALA A 12 -9.93 11.49 5.99
N LEU A 13 -10.59 11.40 4.83
CA LEU A 13 -10.87 10.14 4.14
C LEU A 13 -9.57 9.43 3.68
N ASN A 14 -8.61 10.17 3.13
CA ASN A 14 -7.30 9.63 2.76
C ASN A 14 -6.52 9.14 3.99
N GLN A 15 -6.51 9.91 5.08
CA GLN A 15 -5.87 9.49 6.33
C GLN A 15 -6.50 8.23 6.93
N LYS A 16 -7.82 8.09 6.85
CA LYS A 16 -8.53 6.90 7.33
C LYS A 16 -8.05 5.64 6.62
N ILE A 17 -7.93 5.66 5.29
CA ILE A 17 -7.47 4.49 4.54
C ILE A 17 -5.99 4.22 4.77
N GLU A 18 -5.14 5.24 4.82
CA GLU A 18 -3.72 5.11 5.12
C GLU A 18 -3.47 4.46 6.48
N ALA A 19 -4.22 4.86 7.51
CA ALA A 19 -4.12 4.29 8.84
C ALA A 19 -4.50 2.79 8.85
N GLN A 20 -5.60 2.42 8.19
CA GLN A 20 -6.01 1.01 8.09
C GLN A 20 -5.02 0.17 7.28
N ALA A 21 -4.49 0.71 6.18
CA ALA A 21 -3.48 0.06 5.38
C ALA A 21 -2.19 -0.15 6.19
N GLY A 22 -1.77 0.87 6.97
CA GLY A 22 -0.62 0.79 7.88
C GLY A 22 -0.72 -0.37 8.86
N LEU A 23 -1.86 -0.52 9.54
CA LEU A 23 -2.08 -1.64 10.47
C LEU A 23 -1.95 -3.02 9.80
N VAL A 24 -2.44 -3.15 8.56
CA VAL A 24 -2.32 -4.39 7.80
C VAL A 24 -0.87 -4.67 7.41
N LEU A 25 -0.14 -3.65 6.97
CA LEU A 25 1.27 -3.79 6.58
C LEU A 25 2.16 -4.09 7.78
N GLU A 26 1.93 -3.44 8.93
CA GLU A 26 2.62 -3.73 10.19
C GLU A 26 2.38 -5.17 10.65
N ASP A 27 1.15 -5.68 10.51
CA ASP A 27 0.85 -7.06 10.87
C ASP A 27 1.56 -8.07 9.95
N ILE A 28 1.66 -7.76 8.65
CA ILE A 28 2.43 -8.59 7.70
C ILE A 28 3.92 -8.55 8.03
N GLU A 29 4.46 -7.35 8.26
CA GLU A 29 5.87 -7.13 8.58
C GLU A 29 6.25 -7.92 9.83
N ARG A 30 5.50 -7.73 10.92
CA ARG A 30 5.76 -8.34 12.22
C ARG A 30 5.68 -9.86 12.19
N ASN A 31 4.67 -10.43 11.54
CA ASN A 31 4.40 -11.86 11.63
C ASN A 31 5.08 -12.70 10.55
N TYR A 32 5.47 -12.10 9.42
CA TYR A 32 6.00 -12.83 8.27
C TYR A 32 7.37 -12.32 7.83
N ILE A 33 7.50 -11.01 7.55
CA ILE A 33 8.74 -10.46 6.99
C ILE A 33 9.91 -10.57 7.96
N ARG A 34 9.70 -10.29 9.25
CA ARG A 34 10.76 -10.46 10.27
C ARG A 34 11.31 -11.87 10.32
N LYS A 35 10.45 -12.88 10.14
CA LYS A 35 10.86 -14.29 10.13
C LYS A 35 11.73 -14.60 8.91
N ILE A 36 11.30 -14.17 7.73
CA ILE A 36 12.06 -14.32 6.48
C ILE A 36 13.42 -13.62 6.61
N GLY A 37 13.44 -12.39 7.12
CA GLY A 37 14.69 -11.64 7.36
C GLY A 37 15.62 -12.37 8.34
N ARG A 38 15.10 -12.91 9.45
CA ARG A 38 15.90 -13.71 10.39
C ARG A 38 16.53 -14.93 9.70
N GLU A 39 15.76 -15.64 8.88
CA GLU A 39 16.25 -16.82 8.14
C GLU A 39 17.32 -16.42 7.12
N SER A 40 17.15 -15.31 6.41
CA SER A 40 18.16 -14.72 5.52
C SER A 40 19.47 -14.40 6.23
N PHE A 41 19.42 -13.74 7.40
CA PHE A 41 20.63 -13.44 8.17
C PHE A 41 21.29 -14.70 8.74
N ALA A 42 20.51 -15.64 9.26
CA ALA A 42 21.04 -16.91 9.76
C ALA A 42 21.72 -17.74 8.66
N CYS A 43 21.16 -17.72 7.44
CA CYS A 43 21.78 -18.31 6.26
C CYS A 43 23.11 -17.64 5.93
N ALA A 44 23.16 -16.31 5.95
CA ALA A 44 24.40 -15.56 5.67
C ALA A 44 25.50 -15.91 6.69
N VAL A 45 25.19 -15.98 7.99
CA VAL A 45 26.15 -16.41 9.03
C VAL A 45 26.75 -17.77 8.70
N LYS A 46 25.93 -18.76 8.30
CA LYS A 46 26.42 -20.08 7.88
C LYS A 46 27.34 -20.02 6.65
N CYS A 47 27.12 -19.07 5.73
CA CYS A 47 28.03 -18.86 4.61
C CYS A 47 29.42 -18.41 5.09
N TYR A 48 29.48 -17.47 6.06
CA TYR A 48 30.73 -17.01 6.66
C TYR A 48 31.43 -18.13 7.45
N ASP A 49 30.68 -18.88 8.25
CA ASP A 49 31.21 -20.03 9.00
C ASP A 49 31.83 -21.08 8.07
N LYS A 50 31.18 -21.34 6.92
CA LYS A 50 31.67 -22.30 5.91
C LYS A 50 32.90 -21.78 5.16
N ALA A 51 32.97 -20.49 4.86
CA ALA A 51 34.10 -19.90 4.15
C ALA A 51 35.37 -19.85 5.02
N GLY A 52 35.22 -19.61 6.33
CA GLY A 52 36.35 -19.48 7.25
C GLY A 52 37.33 -18.37 6.81
N SER A 53 38.60 -18.51 7.19
CA SER A 53 39.64 -17.50 6.87
C SER A 53 40.33 -17.70 5.51
N SER A 54 39.99 -18.76 4.78
CA SER A 54 40.75 -19.21 3.59
C SER A 54 39.87 -19.53 2.38
N GLY A 55 38.55 -19.46 2.54
CA GLY A 55 37.60 -19.77 1.48
C GLY A 55 37.63 -18.73 0.35
N PRO A 56 37.25 -19.11 -0.89
CA PRO A 56 37.16 -18.17 -2.01
C PRO A 56 36.12 -17.08 -1.74
N GLN A 57 36.52 -15.81 -1.88
CA GLN A 57 35.64 -14.66 -1.65
C GLN A 57 34.38 -14.71 -2.51
N GLU A 58 34.51 -15.06 -3.79
CA GLU A 58 33.40 -15.10 -4.75
C GLU A 58 32.30 -16.10 -4.33
N ALA A 59 32.71 -17.25 -3.79
CA ALA A 59 31.79 -18.27 -3.30
C ALA A 59 31.03 -17.81 -2.04
N LEU A 60 31.70 -17.09 -1.14
CA LEU A 60 31.08 -16.47 0.03
C LEU A 60 30.05 -15.41 -0.39
N GLU A 61 30.42 -14.49 -1.28
CA GLU A 61 29.52 -13.45 -1.74
C GLU A 61 28.29 -14.03 -2.45
N GLN A 62 28.48 -15.04 -3.30
CA GLN A 62 27.36 -15.70 -3.97
C GLN A 62 26.42 -16.39 -2.98
N CYS A 63 26.97 -17.09 -1.97
CA CYS A 63 26.18 -17.70 -0.89
C CYS A 63 25.37 -16.64 -0.12
N ALA A 64 26.02 -15.56 0.31
CA ALA A 64 25.38 -14.48 1.05
C ALA A 64 24.30 -13.76 0.22
N ARG A 65 24.54 -13.53 -1.08
CA ARG A 65 23.53 -12.97 -1.99
C ARG A 65 22.31 -13.88 -2.09
N ASN A 66 22.51 -15.19 -2.25
CA ASN A 66 21.40 -16.15 -2.34
C ASN A 66 20.54 -16.17 -1.08
N CYS A 67 21.15 -16.01 0.11
CA CYS A 67 20.40 -15.92 1.37
C CYS A 67 19.46 -14.70 1.44
N GLN A 68 19.76 -13.60 0.73
CA GLN A 68 18.97 -12.38 0.75
C GLN A 68 17.83 -12.36 -0.28
N VAL A 69 17.86 -13.26 -1.28
CA VAL A 69 16.85 -13.31 -2.35
C VAL A 69 15.42 -13.42 -1.80
N PRO A 70 15.09 -14.34 -0.86
CA PRO A 70 13.72 -14.47 -0.35
C PRO A 70 13.21 -13.19 0.34
N TYR A 71 14.08 -12.52 1.09
CA TYR A 71 13.75 -11.26 1.76
C TYR A 71 13.50 -10.13 0.76
N GLN A 72 14.37 -9.98 -0.25
CA GLN A 72 14.19 -8.97 -1.31
C GLN A 72 12.91 -9.21 -2.11
N GLN A 73 12.63 -10.47 -2.48
CA GLN A 73 11.40 -10.84 -3.18
C GLN A 73 10.14 -10.55 -2.33
N SER A 74 10.21 -10.82 -1.03
CA SER A 74 9.11 -10.50 -0.10
C SER A 74 8.83 -9.00 -0.01
N ALA A 75 9.88 -8.18 0.05
CA ALA A 75 9.75 -6.73 0.07
C ALA A 75 9.18 -6.19 -1.26
N ALA A 76 9.66 -6.70 -2.40
CA ALA A 76 9.16 -6.32 -3.73
C ALA A 76 7.68 -6.69 -3.91
N LEU A 77 7.26 -7.87 -3.45
CA LEU A 77 5.87 -8.32 -3.46
C LEU A 77 4.98 -7.34 -2.67
N MET A 78 5.37 -6.99 -1.45
CA MET A 78 4.60 -6.05 -0.63
C MET A 78 4.47 -4.69 -1.31
N GLN A 79 5.57 -4.14 -1.84
CA GLN A 79 5.54 -2.87 -2.55
C GLN A 79 4.61 -2.92 -3.76
N ASN A 80 4.62 -4.03 -4.51
CA ASN A 80 3.76 -4.19 -5.68
C ASN A 80 2.27 -4.24 -5.31
N GLU A 81 1.89 -5.03 -4.30
CA GLU A 81 0.50 -5.11 -3.82
C GLU A 81 -0.01 -3.77 -3.27
N VAL A 82 0.83 -3.05 -2.53
CA VAL A 82 0.51 -1.69 -2.03
C VAL A 82 0.34 -0.71 -3.18
N ALA A 83 1.25 -0.72 -4.16
CA ALA A 83 1.15 0.15 -5.33
C ALA A 83 -0.11 -0.13 -6.15
N GLN A 84 -0.46 -1.40 -6.36
CA GLN A 84 -1.71 -1.77 -7.04
C GLN A 84 -2.95 -1.28 -6.27
N PHE A 85 -2.94 -1.44 -4.95
CA PHE A 85 -4.00 -0.95 -4.08
C PHE A 85 -4.18 0.58 -4.16
N GLN A 86 -3.07 1.32 -4.04
CA GLN A 86 -3.05 2.78 -4.14
C GLN A 86 -3.48 3.28 -5.53
N ASN A 87 -3.00 2.65 -6.61
CA ASN A 87 -3.37 3.02 -7.98
C ASN A 87 -4.87 2.86 -8.22
N ARG A 88 -5.46 1.75 -7.75
CA ARG A 88 -6.91 1.54 -7.83
C ARG A 88 -7.67 2.60 -7.04
N MET A 89 -7.19 2.96 -5.85
CA MET A 89 -7.79 4.01 -5.02
C MET A 89 -7.77 5.37 -5.72
N ASN A 90 -6.60 5.76 -6.23
CA ASN A 90 -6.43 7.03 -6.93
C ASN A 90 -7.34 7.15 -8.14
N ARG A 91 -7.48 6.08 -8.94
CA ARG A 91 -8.42 6.05 -10.07
C ARG A 91 -9.86 6.25 -9.61
N ASN A 92 -10.29 5.52 -8.59
CA ASN A 92 -11.66 5.63 -8.07
C ASN A 92 -11.94 7.02 -7.45
N MET A 93 -10.93 7.67 -6.88
CA MET A 93 -11.04 9.05 -6.40
C MET A 93 -11.14 10.05 -7.55
N GLN A 94 -10.43 9.84 -8.65
CA GLN A 94 -10.57 10.65 -9.86
C GLN A 94 -11.96 10.51 -10.48
N GLU A 95 -12.53 9.30 -10.53
CA GLU A 95 -13.92 9.09 -10.98
C GLU A 95 -14.94 9.88 -10.13
N CYS A 96 -14.72 10.01 -8.82
CA CYS A 96 -15.56 10.85 -7.98
C CYS A 96 -15.42 12.35 -8.32
N GLN A 97 -14.22 12.81 -8.66
CA GLN A 97 -13.99 14.19 -9.09
C GLN A 97 -14.62 14.47 -10.46
N GLU A 98 -14.61 13.50 -11.37
CA GLU A 98 -15.28 13.60 -12.67
C GLU A 98 -16.79 13.73 -12.49
N LYS A 99 -17.41 12.85 -11.69
CA LYS A 99 -18.85 12.94 -11.37
C LYS A 99 -19.24 14.28 -10.74
N ALA A 100 -18.38 14.85 -9.89
CA ALA A 100 -18.60 16.17 -9.32
C ALA A 100 -18.49 17.29 -10.37
N ARG A 101 -17.55 17.17 -11.32
CA ARG A 101 -17.43 18.10 -12.46
C ARG A 101 -18.64 18.04 -13.39
N ASP A 102 -19.20 16.86 -13.61
CA ASP A 102 -20.40 16.69 -14.45
C ASP A 102 -21.63 17.40 -13.88
N MET A 103 -21.64 17.69 -12.57
CA MET A 103 -22.68 18.50 -11.93
C MET A 103 -22.50 20.01 -12.16
N MET A 104 -21.35 20.45 -12.68
CA MET A 104 -21.06 21.86 -12.91
C MET A 104 -21.65 22.33 -14.25
N TYR A 105 -22.26 23.51 -14.25
CA TYR A 105 -22.76 24.19 -15.44
C TYR A 105 -22.46 25.70 -15.34
N PRO A 106 -22.44 26.45 -16.45
CA PRO A 106 -22.10 27.88 -16.43
C PRO A 106 -22.98 28.66 -15.45
N GLY A 107 -22.36 29.38 -14.51
CA GLY A 107 -23.06 30.20 -13.51
C GLY A 107 -23.42 29.48 -12.20
N ILE A 108 -23.19 28.16 -12.09
CA ILE A 108 -23.38 27.41 -10.83
C ILE A 108 -22.48 27.95 -9.71
N GLU A 109 -21.30 28.47 -10.06
CA GLU A 109 -20.32 29.03 -9.13
C GLU A 109 -20.87 30.23 -8.34
N ASN A 110 -21.91 30.89 -8.86
CA ASN A 110 -22.58 32.00 -8.19
C ASN A 110 -23.66 31.54 -7.20
N ASP A 111 -24.02 30.26 -7.19
CA ASP A 111 -24.98 29.66 -6.26
C ASP A 111 -24.24 28.82 -5.20
N ALA A 112 -24.03 29.42 -4.03
CA ALA A 112 -23.35 28.79 -2.91
C ALA A 112 -24.04 27.49 -2.44
N ARG A 113 -25.37 27.39 -2.54
CA ARG A 113 -26.09 26.18 -2.14
C ARG A 113 -25.83 25.05 -3.13
N LYS A 114 -25.83 25.34 -4.44
CA LYS A 114 -25.51 24.35 -5.48
C LYS A 114 -24.06 23.91 -5.41
N MET A 115 -23.12 24.84 -5.17
CA MET A 115 -21.71 24.49 -4.95
C MET A 115 -21.53 23.57 -3.74
N THR A 116 -22.23 23.82 -2.65
CA THR A 116 -22.21 22.93 -1.47
C THR A 116 -22.73 21.54 -1.82
N GLN A 117 -23.78 21.42 -2.64
CA GLN A 117 -24.30 20.12 -3.09
C GLN A 117 -23.29 19.33 -3.93
N VAL A 118 -22.52 20.01 -4.79
CA VAL A 118 -21.45 19.39 -5.58
C VAL A 118 -20.34 18.87 -4.66
N GLU A 119 -19.93 19.66 -3.68
CA GLU A 119 -18.91 19.27 -2.70
C GLU A 119 -19.35 18.09 -1.82
N ASP A 120 -20.60 18.10 -1.36
CA ASP A 120 -21.17 16.99 -0.58
C ASP A 120 -21.28 15.72 -1.40
N ALA A 121 -21.65 15.82 -2.68
CA ALA A 121 -21.67 14.68 -3.60
C ALA A 121 -20.26 14.09 -3.81
N LEU A 122 -19.25 14.95 -3.98
CA LEU A 122 -17.85 14.55 -4.08
C LEU A 122 -17.41 13.79 -2.82
N VAL A 123 -17.57 14.41 -1.64
CA VAL A 123 -17.12 13.80 -0.37
C VAL A 123 -17.88 12.49 -0.10
N LYS A 124 -19.18 12.44 -0.41
CA LYS A 124 -19.97 11.21 -0.28
C LYS A 124 -19.44 10.10 -1.18
N CYS A 125 -19.14 10.40 -2.44
CA CYS A 125 -18.54 9.43 -3.37
C CYS A 125 -17.19 8.93 -2.85
N MET A 126 -16.31 9.85 -2.43
CA MET A 126 -14.99 9.49 -1.86
C MET A 126 -15.13 8.62 -0.62
N GLY A 127 -16.09 8.93 0.27
CA GLY A 127 -16.36 8.15 1.48
C GLY A 127 -16.76 6.71 1.16
N GLN A 128 -17.62 6.52 0.16
CA GLN A 128 -17.98 5.19 -0.33
C GLN A 128 -16.77 4.43 -0.89
N GLN A 129 -15.91 5.10 -1.67
CA GLN A 129 -14.70 4.48 -2.20
C GLN A 129 -13.73 4.06 -1.08
N VAL A 130 -13.54 4.90 -0.05
CA VAL A 130 -12.73 4.53 1.13
C VAL A 130 -13.28 3.29 1.81
N ASP A 131 -14.59 3.24 2.09
CA ASP A 131 -15.18 2.13 2.81
C ASP A 131 -15.11 0.82 2.00
N GLU A 132 -15.27 0.88 0.68
CA GLU A 132 -15.03 -0.27 -0.20
C GLU A 132 -13.56 -0.69 -0.23
N HIS A 133 -12.62 0.25 -0.28
CA HIS A 133 -11.19 -0.05 -0.27
C HIS A 133 -10.70 -0.62 1.06
N ILE A 134 -11.26 -0.19 2.19
CA ILE A 134 -10.97 -0.80 3.50
C ILE A 134 -11.31 -2.29 3.48
N LYS A 135 -12.43 -2.69 2.85
CA LYS A 135 -12.79 -4.12 2.72
C LYS A 135 -11.78 -4.90 1.87
N LEU A 136 -11.13 -4.24 0.91
CA LEU A 136 -10.12 -4.83 0.03
C LEU A 136 -8.75 -5.03 0.70
N LEU A 137 -8.51 -4.42 1.87
CA LEU A 137 -7.28 -4.65 2.63
C LEU A 137 -7.13 -6.10 3.09
N LYS A 138 -8.23 -6.75 3.48
CA LYS A 138 -8.23 -8.16 3.87
C LYS A 138 -7.78 -9.11 2.74
N PRO A 139 -8.40 -9.10 1.54
CA PRO A 139 -7.94 -9.96 0.45
C PRO A 139 -6.53 -9.59 -0.04
N MET A 140 -6.12 -8.32 0.04
CA MET A 140 -4.72 -7.94 -0.22
C MET A 140 -3.76 -8.64 0.75
N LYS A 141 -4.05 -8.59 2.05
CA LYS A 141 -3.28 -9.30 3.08
C LYS A 141 -3.21 -10.80 2.80
N GLU A 142 -4.33 -11.42 2.44
CA GLU A 142 -4.39 -12.86 2.15
C GLU A 142 -3.52 -13.23 0.95
N ARG A 143 -3.52 -12.44 -0.13
CA ARG A 143 -2.62 -12.64 -1.28
C ARG A 143 -1.16 -12.53 -0.89
N ILE A 144 -0.79 -11.47 -0.16
CA ILE A 144 0.59 -11.27 0.31
C ILE A 144 1.02 -12.46 1.16
N VAL A 145 0.25 -12.81 2.20
CA VAL A 145 0.57 -13.91 3.11
C VAL A 145 0.66 -15.24 2.37
N SER A 146 -0.22 -15.50 1.40
CA SER A 146 -0.18 -16.71 0.60
C SER A 146 1.11 -16.82 -0.21
N ALA A 147 1.54 -15.72 -0.85
CA ALA A 147 2.79 -15.69 -1.59
C ALA A 147 4.02 -15.73 -0.67
N LEU A 148 3.97 -15.11 0.52
CA LEU A 148 5.08 -15.20 1.48
C LEU A 148 5.34 -16.63 1.99
N LYS A 149 4.34 -17.51 1.98
CA LYS A 149 4.51 -18.91 2.37
C LYS A 149 5.41 -19.69 1.40
N SER A 150 5.61 -19.23 0.16
CA SER A 150 6.51 -19.88 -0.80
C SER A 150 7.98 -19.46 -0.65
N PHE A 151 8.30 -18.47 0.20
CA PHE A 151 9.66 -18.02 0.48
C PHE A 151 10.32 -18.74 1.68
N LYS A 152 9.84 -19.95 2.01
CA LYS A 152 10.42 -20.82 3.04
C LYS A 152 11.60 -21.63 2.52
#